data_AF-A0A351NH46-F1
#
_entry.id   AF-A0A351NH46-F1
#
_cell.length_a   1.000
_cell.length_b   1.000
_cell.length_c   1.000
_cell.angle_alpha   90.00
_cell.angle_beta   90.00
_cell.angle_gamma   90.00
#
_symmetry.space_group_name_H-M   'P 1'
#
loop_
_entity.id
_entity.type
_entity.pdbx_description
1 polymer ?
#
loop_
_entity_poly.entity_id
_entity_poly.type
_entity_poly.pdbx_seq_one_letter_code
_entity_poly.pdbx_strand_id
1 'polypeptide(L)'
;MKSGLDMNQLMIRRIRRILLICNNYDSFSLEEDGHIEAQIRREYADLNLSNPPSIERAESTIEALELIKDKNHHFDLIITMFNVGELDVFDFSKQAKSLSADTPIVLLASFSKQIYSFIEERDRSSIDYVFCWNNSTDVIIAIIKLLEDKLNAEHDILDMGVRAILLVEDSVRYYSTYLPLLYKLVLQQNMESIKDALNEEQQYMRKRARPKILMATCYDEAVGLYERYKSNILGVISDIGFVIHKGDAPSTEKSDAGIDLCRLVKKDNPTMP
;
A
#
# COMPACT_ATOMS: atom_id res chain seq x y z
N MET A 1 24.27 0.07 28.70
CA MET A 1 23.66 -1.22 28.32
C MET A 1 22.17 -0.99 28.11
N LYS A 2 21.71 -0.81 26.87
CA LYS A 2 20.28 -0.95 26.58
C LYS A 2 19.99 -2.45 26.54
N SER A 3 19.07 -2.87 27.40
CA SER A 3 18.48 -4.20 27.48
C SER A 3 18.11 -4.72 26.09
N GLY A 4 18.26 -6.03 25.87
CA GLY A 4 18.06 -6.70 24.58
C GLY A 4 16.81 -6.20 23.87
N LEU A 5 16.96 -5.83 22.59
CA LEU A 5 15.84 -5.59 21.70
C LEU A 5 14.98 -6.86 21.69
N ASP A 6 13.78 -6.74 22.21
CA ASP A 6 12.80 -7.83 22.24
C ASP A 6 12.44 -8.21 20.80
N MET A 7 12.68 -9.48 20.44
CA MET A 7 12.74 -9.97 19.06
C MET A 7 11.40 -9.94 18.30
N ASN A 8 10.31 -9.48 18.93
CA ASN A 8 8.97 -9.47 18.35
C ASN A 8 8.40 -8.08 18.06
N GLN A 9 9.19 -7.01 18.17
CA GLN A 9 8.66 -5.64 18.12
C GLN A 9 8.53 -5.04 16.70
N LEU A 10 9.16 -5.62 15.67
CA LEU A 10 9.05 -5.12 14.30
C LEU A 10 7.88 -5.74 13.52
N MET A 11 7.19 -4.94 12.72
CA MET A 11 6.10 -5.38 11.83
C MET A 11 4.99 -6.15 12.59
N ILE A 12 4.56 -5.60 13.73
CA ILE A 12 3.53 -6.18 14.62
C ILE A 12 2.18 -6.25 13.91
N ARG A 13 1.79 -5.19 13.20
CA ARG A 13 0.52 -5.11 12.46
C ARG A 13 0.67 -5.74 11.09
N ARG A 14 -0.23 -6.67 10.76
CA ARG A 14 -0.23 -7.43 9.51
C ARG A 14 -1.62 -7.49 8.92
N ILE A 15 -1.71 -7.44 7.60
CA ILE A 15 -2.95 -7.72 6.89
C ILE A 15 -3.07 -9.24 6.79
N ARG A 16 -4.08 -9.82 7.45
CA ARG A 16 -4.31 -11.26 7.52
C ARG A 16 -5.59 -11.69 6.83
N ARG A 17 -6.64 -10.88 6.90
CA ARG A 17 -7.94 -11.15 6.26
C ARG A 17 -8.29 -10.03 5.31
N ILE A 18 -8.51 -10.38 4.04
CA ILE A 18 -8.90 -9.45 2.99
C ILE A 18 -10.31 -9.82 2.50
N LEU A 19 -11.21 -8.84 2.45
CA LEU A 19 -12.45 -8.96 1.70
C LEU A 19 -12.22 -8.47 0.28
N LEU A 20 -12.34 -9.36 -0.70
CA LEU A 20 -12.21 -9.05 -2.13
C LEU A 20 -13.59 -9.03 -2.79
N ILE A 21 -13.97 -7.87 -3.31
CA ILE A 21 -15.25 -7.65 -3.99
C ILE A 21 -15.00 -7.66 -5.50
N CYS A 22 -15.40 -8.74 -6.17
CA CYS A 22 -15.20 -8.96 -7.60
C CYS A 22 -16.40 -9.72 -8.18
N ASN A 23 -16.90 -9.31 -9.35
CA ASN A 23 -18.01 -10.02 -10.00
C ASN A 23 -17.52 -11.33 -10.65
N ASN A 24 -18.43 -12.16 -11.16
CA ASN A 24 -18.08 -13.45 -11.77
C ASN A 24 -17.21 -13.33 -13.04
N TYR A 25 -17.26 -12.22 -13.77
CA TYR A 25 -16.39 -11.98 -14.93
C TYR A 25 -14.95 -11.66 -14.50
N ASP A 26 -14.81 -10.80 -13.49
CA ASP A 26 -13.52 -10.52 -12.84
C ASP A 26 -12.98 -11.80 -12.17
N SER A 27 -13.84 -12.62 -11.55
CA SER A 27 -13.46 -13.92 -10.99
C SER A 27 -12.93 -14.87 -12.07
N PHE A 28 -13.52 -14.87 -13.27
CA PHE A 28 -13.06 -15.70 -14.38
C PHE A 28 -11.68 -15.29 -14.90
N SER A 29 -11.44 -13.98 -15.08
CA SER A 29 -10.09 -13.46 -15.39
C SER A 29 -9.07 -13.74 -14.27
N LEU A 30 -9.53 -13.84 -13.02
CA LEU A 30 -8.73 -14.26 -11.86
C LEU A 30 -8.60 -15.80 -11.70
N GLU A 31 -9.31 -16.58 -12.51
CA GLU A 31 -9.33 -18.05 -12.46
C GLU A 31 -8.49 -18.70 -13.56
N GLU A 32 -8.38 -18.08 -14.75
CA GLU A 32 -7.54 -18.60 -15.85
C GLU A 32 -6.04 -18.70 -15.49
N ASP A 33 -5.53 -17.84 -14.60
CA ASP A 33 -4.13 -17.85 -14.13
C ASP A 33 -3.90 -18.71 -12.86
N GLY A 34 -4.93 -19.46 -12.44
CA GLY A 34 -4.99 -20.15 -11.15
C GLY A 34 -5.56 -19.25 -10.07
N HIS A 35 -6.36 -19.81 -9.15
CA HIS A 35 -7.02 -19.04 -8.08
C HIS A 35 -6.11 -17.94 -7.50
N ILE A 36 -6.54 -16.67 -7.53
CA ILE A 36 -5.78 -15.49 -7.03
C ILE A 36 -5.01 -15.74 -5.73
N GLU A 37 -5.60 -16.51 -4.81
CA GLU A 37 -4.96 -16.89 -3.56
C GLU A 37 -3.74 -17.80 -3.74
N ALA A 38 -3.81 -18.77 -4.65
CA ALA A 38 -2.71 -19.65 -4.98
C ALA A 38 -1.56 -18.86 -5.62
N GLN A 39 -1.86 -17.86 -6.45
CA GLN A 39 -0.86 -16.98 -7.02
C GLN A 39 -0.21 -16.11 -5.94
N ILE A 40 -1.00 -15.46 -5.07
CA ILE A 40 -0.48 -14.69 -3.93
C ILE A 40 0.37 -15.58 -3.01
N ARG A 41 -0.07 -16.80 -2.72
CA ARG A 41 0.71 -17.78 -1.92
C ARG A 41 2.05 -18.11 -2.59
N ARG A 42 2.06 -18.33 -3.91
CA ARG A 42 3.27 -18.61 -4.70
C ARG A 42 4.24 -17.42 -4.65
N GLU A 43 3.75 -16.22 -4.93
CA GLU A 43 4.57 -15.00 -4.92
C GLU A 43 5.11 -14.69 -3.50
N TYR A 44 4.33 -14.93 -2.45
CA TYR A 44 4.83 -14.85 -1.07
C TYR A 44 5.98 -15.84 -0.84
N ALA A 45 5.87 -17.08 -1.33
CA ALA A 45 6.94 -18.06 -1.21
C ALA A 45 8.20 -17.64 -2.00
N ASP A 46 8.03 -17.15 -3.23
CA ASP A 46 9.11 -16.68 -4.09
C ASP A 46 9.86 -15.47 -3.47
N LEU A 47 9.13 -14.60 -2.77
CA LEU A 47 9.68 -13.47 -2.02
C LEU A 47 10.12 -13.84 -0.58
N ASN A 48 10.07 -15.12 -0.22
CA ASN A 48 10.42 -15.65 1.11
C ASN A 48 9.70 -14.92 2.27
N LEU A 49 8.47 -14.48 1.98
CA LEU A 49 7.53 -13.88 2.92
C LEU A 49 6.76 -14.98 3.65
N SER A 50 6.47 -14.77 4.92
CA SER A 50 5.64 -15.66 5.72
C SER A 50 4.22 -15.14 5.85
N ASN A 51 3.29 -16.06 6.12
CA ASN A 51 1.89 -15.78 6.47
C ASN A 51 1.15 -14.95 5.40
N PRO A 52 0.91 -15.52 4.20
CA PRO A 52 0.03 -14.88 3.21
C PRO A 52 -1.37 -14.67 3.80
N PRO A 53 -2.06 -13.57 3.44
CA PRO A 53 -3.40 -13.30 3.93
C PRO A 53 -4.40 -14.33 3.38
N SER A 54 -5.45 -14.61 4.14
CA SER A 54 -6.65 -15.28 3.64
C SER A 54 -7.53 -14.28 2.91
N ILE A 55 -8.12 -14.70 1.80
CA ILE A 55 -9.03 -13.86 1.01
C ILE A 55 -10.43 -14.45 1.12
N GLU A 56 -11.38 -13.60 1.44
CA GLU A 56 -12.81 -13.91 1.41
C GLU A 56 -13.42 -13.11 0.26
N ARG A 57 -14.20 -13.77 -0.60
CA ARG A 57 -14.76 -13.14 -1.80
C ARG A 57 -16.22 -12.78 -1.57
N ALA A 58 -16.64 -11.65 -2.11
CA ALA A 58 -18.03 -11.26 -2.27
C ALA A 58 -18.29 -10.92 -3.74
N GLU A 59 -19.39 -11.40 -4.29
CA GLU A 59 -19.79 -11.19 -5.69
C GLU A 59 -20.45 -9.83 -5.92
N SER A 60 -20.85 -9.15 -4.83
CA SER A 60 -21.49 -7.83 -4.88
C SER A 60 -21.09 -6.93 -3.71
N THR A 61 -21.24 -5.62 -3.90
CA THR A 61 -21.11 -4.63 -2.82
C THR A 61 -22.16 -4.81 -1.72
N ILE A 62 -23.33 -5.38 -2.02
CA ILE A 62 -24.38 -5.66 -1.03
C ILE A 62 -23.97 -6.82 -0.12
N GLU A 63 -23.56 -7.95 -0.70
CA GLU A 63 -23.04 -9.10 0.05
C GLU A 63 -21.84 -8.70 0.91
N ALA A 64 -20.93 -7.90 0.35
CA ALA A 64 -19.79 -7.37 1.10
C ALA A 64 -20.22 -6.57 2.33
N LEU A 65 -21.28 -5.73 2.23
CA LEU A 65 -21.81 -5.00 3.38
C LEU A 65 -22.44 -5.92 4.43
N GLU A 66 -23.06 -7.03 4.02
CA GLU A 66 -23.57 -8.03 4.97
C GLU A 66 -22.43 -8.69 5.74
N LEU A 67 -21.34 -9.06 5.06
CA LEU A 67 -20.14 -9.60 5.68
C LEU A 67 -19.48 -8.60 6.65
N ILE A 68 -19.40 -7.32 6.27
CA ILE A 68 -18.83 -6.26 7.13
C ILE A 68 -19.71 -5.99 8.37
N LYS A 69 -21.04 -6.15 8.27
CA LYS A 69 -21.97 -5.97 9.40
C LYS A 69 -21.86 -7.07 10.44
N ASP A 70 -21.48 -8.29 10.04
CA ASP A 70 -21.31 -9.38 11.00
C ASP A 70 -20.06 -9.12 11.86
N LYS A 71 -20.29 -8.86 13.15
CA LYS A 71 -19.22 -8.57 14.12
C LYS A 71 -18.25 -9.72 14.33
N ASN A 72 -18.60 -10.94 13.90
CA ASN A 72 -17.68 -12.09 13.94
C ASN A 72 -16.71 -12.11 12.74
N HIS A 73 -16.98 -11.31 11.71
CA HIS A 73 -16.15 -11.14 10.53
C HIS A 73 -15.38 -9.82 10.65
N HIS A 74 -14.06 -9.93 10.78
CA HIS A 74 -13.16 -8.78 10.76
C HIS A 74 -12.25 -8.87 9.54
N PHE A 75 -12.15 -7.76 8.81
CA PHE A 75 -11.25 -7.62 7.67
C PHE A 75 -10.22 -6.55 7.98
N ASP A 76 -8.96 -6.87 7.70
CA ASP A 76 -7.84 -5.93 7.84
C ASP A 76 -7.72 -5.02 6.61
N LEU A 77 -8.34 -5.42 5.49
CA LEU A 77 -8.34 -4.71 4.21
C LEU A 77 -9.56 -5.12 3.38
N ILE A 78 -10.21 -4.14 2.74
CA ILE A 78 -11.24 -4.36 1.72
C ILE A 78 -10.66 -3.93 0.37
N ILE A 79 -10.70 -4.83 -0.62
CA ILE A 79 -10.34 -4.54 -2.01
C ILE A 79 -11.59 -4.68 -2.85
N THR A 80 -11.92 -3.67 -3.64
CA THR A 80 -13.11 -3.67 -4.49
C THR A 80 -12.75 -3.35 -5.94
N MET A 81 -13.25 -4.14 -6.88
CA MET A 81 -13.17 -3.83 -8.31
C MET A 81 -14.22 -2.76 -8.67
N PHE A 82 -13.89 -1.86 -9.60
CA PHE A 82 -14.74 -0.70 -9.92
C PHE A 82 -16.16 -1.04 -10.42
N ASN A 83 -16.36 -2.15 -11.13
CA ASN A 83 -17.63 -2.48 -11.80
C ASN A 83 -18.42 -3.62 -11.10
N VAL A 84 -18.48 -3.62 -9.76
CA VAL A 84 -19.10 -4.72 -9.03
C VAL A 84 -20.41 -4.30 -8.36
N GLY A 85 -21.50 -4.95 -8.76
CA GLY A 85 -22.80 -4.87 -8.09
C GLY A 85 -23.70 -3.71 -8.52
N GLU A 86 -24.89 -3.66 -7.91
CA GLU A 86 -25.90 -2.63 -8.16
C GLU A 86 -25.62 -1.32 -7.40
N LEU A 87 -25.08 -1.43 -6.18
CA LEU A 87 -24.66 -0.28 -5.38
C LEU A 87 -23.28 0.17 -5.86
N ASP A 88 -23.16 1.43 -6.25
CA ASP A 88 -21.91 1.97 -6.73
C ASP A 88 -20.82 1.97 -5.64
N VAL A 89 -19.56 1.86 -6.08
CA VAL A 89 -18.41 1.67 -5.20
C VAL A 89 -18.18 2.84 -4.22
N PHE A 90 -18.60 4.06 -4.57
CA PHE A 90 -18.46 5.23 -3.71
C PHE A 90 -19.48 5.18 -2.58
N ASP A 91 -20.74 4.88 -2.90
CA ASP A 91 -21.78 4.70 -1.88
C ASP A 91 -21.49 3.49 -0.97
N PHE A 92 -21.00 2.40 -1.55
CA PHE A 92 -20.49 1.25 -0.81
C PHE A 92 -19.39 1.68 0.18
N SER A 93 -18.36 2.41 -0.29
CA SER A 93 -17.22 2.78 0.56
C SER A 93 -17.63 3.64 1.75
N LYS A 94 -18.59 4.54 1.58
CA LYS A 94 -19.15 5.37 2.66
C LYS A 94 -19.87 4.52 3.71
N GLN A 95 -20.71 3.58 3.26
CA GLN A 95 -21.40 2.67 4.16
C GLN A 95 -20.44 1.73 4.89
N ALA A 96 -19.45 1.17 4.18
CA ALA A 96 -18.43 0.32 4.76
C ALA A 96 -17.62 1.07 5.84
N LYS A 97 -17.20 2.31 5.60
CA LYS A 97 -16.52 3.15 6.60
C LYS A 97 -17.42 3.51 7.79
N SER A 98 -18.73 3.58 7.63
CA SER A 98 -19.65 3.79 8.76
C SER A 98 -19.74 2.57 9.69
N LEU A 99 -19.45 1.38 9.17
CA LEU A 99 -19.46 0.12 9.92
C LEU A 99 -18.08 -0.23 10.47
N SER A 100 -17.03 0.02 9.69
CA SER A 100 -15.62 -0.18 10.06
C SER A 100 -14.75 0.98 9.56
N ALA A 101 -14.63 2.03 10.39
CA ALA A 101 -13.97 3.28 10.00
C ALA A 101 -12.46 3.10 9.71
N ASP A 102 -11.81 2.22 10.46
CA ASP A 102 -10.36 2.03 10.41
C ASP A 102 -9.91 1.01 9.35
N THR A 103 -10.82 0.19 8.81
CA THR A 103 -10.46 -0.78 7.76
C THR A 103 -10.17 -0.03 6.46
N PRO A 104 -8.96 -0.15 5.90
CA PRO A 104 -8.61 0.48 4.63
C PRO A 104 -9.43 -0.11 3.48
N ILE A 105 -9.89 0.77 2.58
CA ILE A 105 -10.63 0.39 1.37
C ILE A 105 -9.78 0.79 0.16
N VAL A 106 -9.47 -0.18 -0.70
CA VAL A 106 -8.69 0.01 -1.92
C VAL A 106 -9.53 -0.31 -3.14
N LEU A 107 -9.64 0.65 -4.06
CA LEU A 107 -10.33 0.49 -5.33
C LEU A 107 -9.36 -0.01 -6.40
N LEU A 108 -9.69 -1.11 -7.06
CA LEU A 108 -9.01 -1.60 -8.25
C LEU A 108 -9.82 -1.22 -9.48
N ALA A 109 -9.22 -0.46 -10.39
CA ALA A 109 -9.84 0.00 -11.62
C ALA A 109 -8.99 -0.39 -12.83
N SER A 110 -9.63 -0.82 -13.92
CA SER A 110 -8.93 -1.04 -15.18
C SER A 110 -8.43 0.29 -15.74
N PHE A 111 -7.35 0.23 -16.53
CA PHE A 111 -6.78 1.42 -17.14
C PHE A 111 -7.65 1.94 -18.28
N SER A 112 -8.64 2.78 -17.95
CA SER A 112 -9.51 3.46 -18.90
C SER A 112 -9.65 4.94 -18.53
N LYS A 113 -9.37 5.84 -19.48
CA LYS A 113 -9.54 7.28 -19.29
C LYS A 113 -10.96 7.63 -18.80
N GLN A 114 -11.97 6.93 -19.31
CA GLN A 114 -13.37 7.14 -18.91
C GLN A 114 -13.60 6.78 -17.44
N ILE A 115 -13.04 5.65 -16.98
CA ILE A 115 -13.16 5.21 -15.58
C ILE A 115 -12.45 6.19 -14.67
N TYR A 116 -11.23 6.61 -15.01
CA TYR A 116 -10.47 7.57 -14.20
C TYR A 116 -11.15 8.94 -14.14
N SER A 117 -11.64 9.49 -15.25
CA SER A 117 -12.42 10.74 -15.22
C SER A 117 -13.69 10.60 -14.37
N PHE A 118 -14.38 9.45 -14.42
CA PHE A 118 -15.53 9.21 -13.55
C PHE A 118 -15.15 9.16 -12.07
N ILE A 119 -14.02 8.55 -11.73
CA ILE A 119 -13.51 8.49 -10.35
C ILE A 119 -13.13 9.89 -9.86
N GLU A 120 -12.54 10.73 -10.70
CA GLU A 120 -12.15 12.11 -10.37
C GLU A 120 -13.36 13.02 -10.10
N GLU A 121 -14.49 12.78 -10.77
CA GLU A 121 -15.72 13.56 -10.59
C GLU A 121 -16.51 13.18 -9.32
N ARG A 122 -16.14 12.08 -8.64
CA ARG A 122 -16.85 11.55 -7.47
C ARG A 122 -16.10 11.81 -6.17
N ASP A 123 -16.86 11.89 -5.09
CA ASP A 123 -16.31 11.95 -3.74
C ASP A 123 -15.70 10.60 -3.35
N ARG A 124 -14.36 10.56 -3.33
CA ARG A 124 -13.55 9.38 -2.98
C ARG A 124 -13.00 9.42 -1.55
N SER A 125 -13.51 10.28 -0.66
CA SER A 125 -12.96 10.45 0.69
C SER A 125 -12.94 9.17 1.53
N SER A 126 -13.84 8.22 1.24
CA SER A 126 -13.95 6.93 1.91
C SER A 126 -13.10 5.82 1.29
N ILE A 127 -12.34 6.12 0.24
CA ILE A 127 -11.42 5.20 -0.45
C ILE A 127 -9.99 5.64 -0.13
N ASP A 128 -9.21 4.76 0.50
CA ASP A 128 -7.85 5.07 0.96
C ASP A 128 -6.86 5.16 -0.20
N TYR A 129 -6.98 4.26 -1.18
CA TYR A 129 -6.18 4.24 -2.40
C TYR A 129 -6.98 3.73 -3.60
N VAL A 130 -6.61 4.21 -4.79
CA VAL A 130 -7.05 3.65 -6.07
C VAL A 130 -5.84 2.98 -6.71
N PHE A 131 -5.96 1.85 -7.39
CA PHE A 131 -4.85 1.23 -8.11
C PHE A 131 -5.32 0.78 -9.49
N CYS A 132 -4.43 0.85 -10.47
CA CYS A 132 -4.64 0.22 -11.77
C CYS A 132 -4.54 -1.29 -11.61
N TRP A 133 -5.62 -2.00 -11.97
CA TRP A 133 -5.57 -3.45 -12.14
C TRP A 133 -4.92 -3.79 -13.48
N ASN A 134 -3.83 -4.55 -13.45
CA ASN A 134 -3.04 -4.97 -14.62
C ASN A 134 -3.00 -6.50 -14.79
N ASN A 135 -3.97 -7.22 -14.22
CA ASN A 135 -4.01 -8.69 -14.20
C ASN A 135 -2.77 -9.34 -13.56
N SER A 136 -2.10 -8.65 -12.61
CA SER A 136 -1.01 -9.22 -11.82
C SER A 136 -1.31 -9.12 -10.33
N THR A 137 -1.09 -10.21 -9.58
CA THR A 137 -1.20 -10.19 -8.12
C THR A 137 -0.06 -9.42 -7.44
N ASP A 138 0.99 -9.07 -8.16
CA ASP A 138 2.07 -8.19 -7.67
C ASP A 138 1.50 -6.87 -7.13
N VAL A 139 0.45 -6.32 -7.76
CA VAL A 139 -0.21 -5.09 -7.28
C VAL A 139 -0.90 -5.28 -5.93
N ILE A 140 -1.51 -6.45 -5.72
CA ILE A 140 -2.17 -6.79 -4.44
C ILE A 140 -1.13 -6.94 -3.35
N ILE A 141 0.00 -7.60 -3.65
CA ILE A 141 1.11 -7.71 -2.70
C ILE A 141 1.65 -6.32 -2.36
N ALA A 142 1.84 -5.44 -3.36
CA ALA A 142 2.28 -4.07 -3.14
C ALA A 142 1.31 -3.28 -2.25
N ILE A 143 -0.01 -3.38 -2.49
CA ILE A 143 -1.05 -2.77 -1.64
C ILE A 143 -0.94 -3.27 -0.20
N ILE A 144 -0.83 -4.59 -0.01
CA ILE A 144 -0.67 -5.19 1.32
C ILE A 144 0.58 -4.63 2.00
N LYS A 145 1.73 -4.64 1.33
CA LYS A 145 2.99 -4.17 1.93
C LYS A 145 2.97 -2.66 2.21
N LEU A 146 2.34 -1.86 1.35
CA LEU A 146 2.15 -0.42 1.54
C LEU A 146 1.36 -0.13 2.82
N LEU A 147 0.24 -0.82 3.00
CA LEU A 147 -0.59 -0.65 4.19
C LEU A 147 0.11 -1.17 5.45
N GLU A 148 0.80 -2.32 5.38
CA GLU A 148 1.59 -2.82 6.51
C GLU A 148 2.73 -1.85 6.88
N ASP A 149 3.44 -1.29 5.89
CA ASP A 149 4.51 -0.32 6.14
C ASP A 149 3.94 0.94 6.80
N LYS A 150 2.82 1.48 6.30
CA LYS A 150 2.12 2.62 6.90
C LYS A 150 1.67 2.35 8.34
N LEU A 151 1.05 1.20 8.60
CA LEU A 151 0.54 0.82 9.92
C LEU A 151 1.64 0.65 10.98
N ASN A 152 2.85 0.28 10.56
CA ASN A 152 3.98 0.07 11.47
C ASN A 152 5.02 1.19 11.42
N ALA A 153 4.86 2.21 10.54
CA ALA A 153 5.88 3.21 10.25
C ALA A 153 6.38 3.91 11.52
N GLU A 154 5.46 4.39 12.36
CA GLU A 154 5.81 5.12 13.58
C GLU A 154 6.69 4.30 14.52
N HIS A 155 6.21 3.13 14.96
CA HIS A 155 6.95 2.28 15.90
C HIS A 155 8.27 1.78 15.30
N ASP A 156 8.22 1.18 14.12
CA ASP A 156 9.40 0.56 13.53
C ASP A 156 10.47 1.61 13.18
N ILE A 157 10.10 2.81 12.71
CA ILE A 157 11.06 3.85 12.32
C ILE A 157 11.57 4.60 13.54
N LEU A 158 10.69 5.14 14.38
CA LEU A 158 11.08 6.05 15.46
C LEU A 158 11.61 5.31 16.70
N ASP A 159 10.98 4.18 17.06
CA ASP A 159 11.36 3.45 18.27
C ASP A 159 12.46 2.41 17.97
N MET A 160 12.37 1.76 16.82
CA MET A 160 13.23 0.63 16.45
C MET A 160 14.32 0.97 15.44
N GLY A 161 14.31 2.18 14.87
CA GLY A 161 15.37 2.66 13.98
C GLY A 161 15.35 2.08 12.56
N VAL A 162 14.24 1.47 12.15
CA VAL A 162 14.07 0.99 10.77
C VAL A 162 14.19 2.17 9.80
N ARG A 163 14.81 1.90 8.66
CA ARG A 163 15.03 2.89 7.61
C ARG A 163 13.80 2.99 6.70
N ALA A 164 13.64 4.11 5.99
CA ALA A 164 12.54 4.27 5.05
C ALA A 164 12.95 4.94 3.74
N ILE A 165 12.21 4.67 2.67
CA ILE A 165 12.28 5.35 1.38
C ILE A 165 10.99 6.14 1.24
N LEU A 166 11.09 7.44 0.94
CA LEU A 166 9.92 8.27 0.64
C LEU A 166 9.66 8.21 -0.87
N LEU A 167 8.48 7.77 -1.27
CA LEU A 167 7.99 7.80 -2.65
C LEU A 167 6.89 8.86 -2.77
N VAL A 168 7.02 9.77 -3.71
CA VAL A 168 6.03 10.81 -4.01
C VAL A 168 5.56 10.66 -5.45
N GLU A 169 4.31 10.29 -5.61
CA GLU A 169 3.69 9.99 -6.90
C GLU A 169 2.17 10.14 -6.77
N ASP A 170 1.58 11.07 -7.51
CA ASP A 170 0.14 11.35 -7.49
C ASP A 170 -0.63 10.65 -8.61
N SER A 171 0.07 10.18 -9.65
CA SER A 171 -0.52 9.43 -10.75
C SER A 171 -0.77 7.97 -10.37
N VAL A 172 -2.05 7.61 -10.29
CA VAL A 172 -2.51 6.23 -10.04
C VAL A 172 -1.84 5.22 -10.95
N ARG A 173 -1.68 5.55 -12.22
CA ARG A 173 -1.04 4.67 -13.21
C ARG A 173 0.40 4.37 -12.86
N TYR A 174 1.15 5.40 -12.47
CA TYR A 174 2.57 5.30 -12.24
C TYR A 174 2.87 4.55 -10.96
N TYR A 175 2.27 4.94 -9.82
CA TYR A 175 2.54 4.20 -8.59
C TYR A 175 2.02 2.75 -8.63
N SER A 176 0.92 2.47 -9.35
CA SER A 176 0.44 1.09 -9.52
C SER A 176 1.41 0.21 -10.30
N THR A 177 2.27 0.83 -11.12
CA THR A 177 3.32 0.14 -11.88
C THR A 177 4.62 0.05 -11.09
N TYR A 178 5.00 1.13 -10.40
CA TYR A 178 6.31 1.22 -9.74
C TYR A 178 6.35 0.58 -8.36
N LEU A 179 5.28 0.69 -7.56
CA LEU A 179 5.25 0.11 -6.22
C LEU A 179 5.53 -1.40 -6.22
N PRO A 180 4.92 -2.23 -7.08
CA PRO A 180 5.23 -3.66 -7.09
C PRO A 180 6.70 -3.94 -7.41
N LEU A 181 7.27 -3.22 -8.39
CA LEU A 181 8.68 -3.33 -8.75
C LEU A 181 9.60 -2.90 -7.60
N LEU A 182 9.29 -1.76 -6.96
CA LEU A 182 10.07 -1.22 -5.85
C LEU A 182 10.02 -2.16 -4.64
N TYR A 183 8.85 -2.68 -4.29
CA TYR A 183 8.72 -3.67 -3.22
C TYR A 183 9.51 -4.93 -3.51
N LYS A 184 9.44 -5.45 -4.74
CA LYS A 184 10.22 -6.62 -5.15
C LYS A 184 11.72 -6.38 -4.98
N LEU A 185 12.23 -5.24 -5.45
CA LEU A 185 13.64 -4.86 -5.29
C LEU A 185 14.05 -4.74 -3.82
N VAL A 186 13.28 -4.02 -2.99
CA VAL A 186 13.59 -3.84 -1.57
C VAL A 186 13.58 -5.19 -0.82
N LEU A 187 12.61 -6.06 -1.12
CA LEU A 187 12.52 -7.38 -0.51
C LEU A 187 13.69 -8.28 -0.92
N GLN A 188 14.04 -8.30 -2.21
CA GLN A 188 15.17 -9.08 -2.72
C GLN A 188 16.51 -8.59 -2.15
N GLN A 189 16.74 -7.28 -2.14
CA GLN A 189 17.97 -6.70 -1.57
C GLN A 189 18.10 -7.01 -0.07
N ASN A 190 16.97 -6.97 0.65
CA ASN A 190 16.95 -7.34 2.06
C ASN A 190 17.30 -8.83 2.24
N MET A 191 16.80 -9.72 1.38
CA MET A 191 17.14 -11.15 1.42
C MET A 191 18.63 -11.42 1.17
N GLU A 192 19.26 -10.72 0.23
CA GLU A 192 20.71 -10.86 0.00
C GLU A 192 21.51 -10.47 1.24
N SER A 193 21.12 -9.39 1.91
CA SER A 193 21.74 -8.91 3.15
C SER A 193 21.54 -9.84 4.37
N ILE A 194 20.65 -10.83 4.24
CA ILE A 194 20.35 -11.83 5.28
C ILE A 194 21.21 -13.08 5.15
N LYS A 195 21.80 -13.36 3.98
CA LYS A 195 22.67 -14.53 3.77
C LYS A 195 23.88 -14.56 4.71
N ASP A 196 24.28 -13.40 5.21
CA ASP A 196 25.41 -13.24 6.14
C ASP A 196 25.03 -13.47 7.63
N ALA A 197 23.76 -13.76 7.94
CA ALA A 197 23.30 -13.96 9.31
C ALA A 197 23.51 -15.41 9.79
N LEU A 198 24.10 -15.55 10.99
CA LEU A 198 24.62 -16.80 11.53
C LEU A 198 23.55 -17.70 12.20
N ASN A 199 22.37 -17.17 12.55
CA ASN A 199 21.28 -17.94 13.18
C ASN A 199 19.87 -17.51 12.72
N GLU A 200 18.87 -18.38 12.95
CA GLU A 200 17.48 -18.22 12.48
C GLU A 200 16.79 -16.97 13.07
N GLU A 201 17.05 -16.66 14.34
CA GLU A 201 16.49 -15.47 15.01
C GLU A 201 16.98 -14.17 14.38
N GLN A 202 18.28 -14.06 14.07
CA GLN A 202 18.84 -12.90 13.39
C GLN A 202 18.31 -12.77 11.96
N GLN A 203 18.13 -13.90 11.25
CA GLN A 203 17.51 -13.90 9.93
C GLN A 203 16.08 -13.37 10.00
N TYR A 204 15.29 -13.82 10.96
CA TYR A 204 13.92 -13.38 11.17
C TYR A 204 13.82 -11.87 11.44
N MET A 205 14.67 -11.36 12.33
CA MET A 205 14.73 -9.93 12.65
C MET A 205 15.11 -9.09 11.43
N ARG A 206 16.15 -9.51 10.69
CA ARG A 206 16.58 -8.79 9.49
C ARG A 206 15.53 -8.80 8.38
N LYS A 207 14.76 -9.90 8.22
CA LYS A 207 13.60 -9.91 7.30
C LYS A 207 12.59 -8.81 7.61
N ARG A 208 12.36 -8.54 8.90
CA ARG A 208 11.40 -7.53 9.38
C ARG A 208 11.97 -6.11 9.42
N ALA A 209 13.28 -5.96 9.55
CA ALA A 209 13.99 -4.69 9.54
C ALA A 209 14.23 -4.11 8.12
N ARG A 210 13.56 -4.66 7.08
CA ARG A 210 13.63 -4.12 5.72
C ARG A 210 13.27 -2.63 5.72
N PRO A 211 13.85 -1.81 4.83
CA PRO A 211 13.38 -0.46 4.64
C PRO A 211 11.88 -0.40 4.33
N LYS A 212 11.16 0.51 4.98
CA LYS A 212 9.76 0.78 4.69
C LYS A 212 9.64 1.70 3.49
N ILE A 213 8.58 1.54 2.71
CA ILE A 213 8.22 2.51 1.69
C ILE A 213 7.09 3.37 2.24
N LEU A 214 7.36 4.67 2.35
CA LEU A 214 6.38 5.68 2.75
C LEU A 214 5.92 6.38 1.48
N MET A 215 4.62 6.34 1.19
CA MET A 215 4.06 6.94 -0.01
C MET A 215 3.29 8.21 0.31
N ALA A 216 3.55 9.26 -0.47
CA ALA A 216 2.77 10.48 -0.52
C ALA A 216 2.18 10.67 -1.92
N THR A 217 1.00 11.26 -1.98
CA THR A 217 0.28 11.58 -3.23
C THR A 217 0.14 13.09 -3.46
N CYS A 218 0.75 13.91 -2.60
CA CYS A 218 0.78 15.35 -2.72
C CYS A 218 1.94 15.94 -1.91
N TYR A 219 2.22 17.23 -2.12
CA TYR A 219 3.30 17.94 -1.45
C TYR A 219 3.17 17.95 0.08
N ASP A 220 1.98 18.24 0.60
CA ASP A 220 1.76 18.31 2.04
C ASP A 220 2.00 16.96 2.73
N GLU A 221 1.53 15.87 2.11
CA GLU A 221 1.79 14.51 2.60
C GLU A 221 3.30 14.20 2.57
N ALA A 222 3.99 14.58 1.49
CA ALA A 222 5.42 14.33 1.34
C ALA A 222 6.25 15.07 2.39
N VAL A 223 5.97 16.36 2.62
CA VAL A 223 6.63 17.15 3.66
C VAL A 223 6.30 16.61 5.04
N GLY A 224 5.03 16.26 5.31
CA GLY A 224 4.63 15.68 6.59
C GLY A 224 5.34 14.37 6.92
N LEU A 225 5.45 13.46 5.94
CA LEU A 225 6.20 12.21 6.09
C LEU A 225 7.70 12.46 6.24
N TYR A 226 8.27 13.35 5.43
CA TYR A 226 9.69 13.69 5.52
C TYR A 226 10.03 14.27 6.89
N GLU A 227 9.36 15.33 7.32
CA GLU A 227 9.65 15.99 8.60
C GLU A 227 9.52 15.04 9.79
N ARG A 228 8.53 14.14 9.76
CA ARG A 228 8.32 13.15 10.80
C ARG A 228 9.42 12.10 10.86
N TYR A 229 9.95 11.67 9.71
CA TYR A 229 10.84 10.50 9.61
C TYR A 229 12.25 10.82 9.08
N LYS A 230 12.62 12.09 8.89
CA LYS A 230 13.84 12.53 8.17
C LYS A 230 15.16 11.93 8.69
N SER A 231 15.25 11.63 9.98
CA SER A 231 16.42 10.97 10.60
C SER A 231 16.68 9.55 10.05
N ASN A 232 15.66 8.91 9.49
CA ASN A 232 15.67 7.51 9.07
C ASN A 232 15.42 7.32 7.57
N ILE A 233 15.21 8.40 6.81
CA ILE A 233 15.05 8.34 5.36
C ILE A 233 16.39 7.97 4.70
N LEU A 234 16.37 6.96 3.82
CA LEU A 234 17.49 6.51 2.98
C LEU A 234 17.59 7.29 1.69
N GLY A 235 16.46 7.71 1.13
CA GLY A 235 16.37 8.42 -0.13
C GLY A 235 14.94 8.84 -0.42
N VAL A 236 14.79 9.76 -1.36
CA VAL A 236 13.49 10.29 -1.81
C VAL A 236 13.35 10.06 -3.31
N ILE A 237 12.29 9.35 -3.71
CA ILE A 237 11.89 9.18 -5.11
C ILE A 237 10.66 10.06 -5.30
N SER A 238 10.73 11.03 -6.20
CA SER A 238 9.64 12.01 -6.40
C SER A 238 9.44 12.26 -7.88
N ASP A 239 8.19 12.38 -8.32
CA ASP A 239 7.89 13.02 -9.60
C ASP A 239 8.27 14.52 -9.55
N ILE A 240 8.43 15.15 -10.72
CA ILE A 240 8.81 16.56 -10.86
C ILE A 240 7.64 17.47 -10.54
N GLY A 241 6.47 17.14 -11.05
CA GLY A 241 5.22 17.87 -10.84
C GLY A 241 4.20 16.96 -10.18
N PHE A 242 3.48 17.52 -9.20
CA PHE A 242 2.36 16.86 -8.53
C PHE A 242 1.53 17.91 -7.80
N VAL A 243 0.33 17.54 -7.35
CA VAL A 243 -0.56 18.44 -6.63
C VAL A 243 -0.06 18.82 -5.24
N ILE A 244 -0.45 20.01 -4.74
CA ILE A 244 -0.01 20.50 -3.43
C ILE A 244 -0.79 19.83 -2.30
N HIS A 245 -2.11 19.85 -2.39
CA HIS A 245 -2.99 19.30 -1.37
C HIS A 245 -3.62 17.99 -1.82
N LYS A 246 -3.98 17.16 -0.86
CA LYS A 246 -4.63 15.89 -1.14
C LYS A 246 -6.03 16.14 -1.71
N GLY A 247 -6.32 15.55 -2.87
CA GLY A 247 -7.63 15.67 -3.52
C GLY A 247 -7.76 16.87 -4.45
N ASP A 248 -6.72 17.68 -4.58
CA ASP A 248 -6.60 18.67 -5.66
C ASP A 248 -6.77 18.00 -7.03
N ALA A 249 -7.31 18.76 -7.98
CA ALA A 249 -7.51 18.25 -9.34
C ALA A 249 -6.14 18.11 -10.06
N PRO A 250 -5.97 17.14 -10.98
CA PRO A 250 -4.75 17.03 -11.75
C PRO A 250 -4.40 18.32 -12.53
N SER A 251 -5.40 19.13 -12.90
CA SER A 251 -5.19 20.42 -13.57
C SER A 251 -4.56 21.50 -12.68
N THR A 252 -4.54 21.32 -11.36
CA THR A 252 -3.91 22.23 -10.39
C THR A 252 -2.52 21.76 -9.96
N GLU A 253 -1.95 20.76 -10.66
CA GLU A 253 -0.58 20.30 -10.48
C GLU A 253 0.41 21.48 -10.52
N LYS A 254 1.34 21.50 -9.57
CA LYS A 254 2.47 22.41 -9.62
C LYS A 254 3.64 21.69 -10.30
N SER A 255 4.02 22.18 -11.47
CA SER A 255 5.02 21.57 -12.36
C SER A 255 6.43 21.43 -11.77
N ASP A 256 6.74 22.09 -10.65
CA ASP A 256 8.05 22.03 -9.98
C ASP A 256 7.94 21.69 -8.48
N ALA A 257 6.82 21.12 -8.03
CA ALA A 257 6.62 20.69 -6.65
C ALA A 257 7.71 19.74 -6.15
N GLY A 258 8.15 18.80 -7.00
CA GLY A 258 9.24 17.87 -6.68
C GLY A 258 10.59 18.55 -6.53
N ILE A 259 10.84 19.62 -7.29
CA ILE A 259 12.07 20.41 -7.15
C ILE A 259 12.06 21.14 -5.79
N ASP A 260 10.92 21.67 -5.39
CA ASP A 260 10.78 22.31 -4.07
C ASP A 260 10.94 21.32 -2.92
N LEU A 261 10.39 20.10 -3.06
CA LEU A 261 10.61 19.04 -2.09
C LEU A 261 12.11 18.69 -2.02
N CYS A 262 12.77 18.50 -3.17
CA CYS A 262 14.20 18.25 -3.22
C CYS A 262 15.02 19.37 -2.56
N ARG A 263 14.67 20.65 -2.77
CA ARG A 263 15.35 21.77 -2.10
C ARG A 263 15.18 21.72 -0.59
N LEU A 264 13.97 21.42 -0.11
CA LEU A 264 13.68 21.24 1.32
C LEU A 264 14.53 20.12 1.90
N VAL A 265 14.51 18.94 1.28
CA VAL A 265 15.28 17.76 1.72
C VAL A 265 16.78 18.02 1.69
N LYS A 266 17.30 18.66 0.64
CA LYS A 266 18.73 18.97 0.48
C LYS A 266 19.23 20.05 1.43
N LYS A 267 18.37 20.96 1.88
CA LYS A 267 18.70 21.94 2.91
C LYS A 267 18.99 21.25 4.25
N ASP A 268 18.22 20.21 4.58
CA ASP A 268 18.38 19.42 5.80
C ASP A 268 19.49 18.36 5.66
N ASN A 269 19.58 17.68 4.51
CA ASN A 269 20.60 16.67 4.21
C ASN A 269 21.12 16.82 2.76
N PRO A 270 22.25 17.55 2.56
CA PRO A 270 22.82 17.78 1.22
C PRO A 270 23.17 16.51 0.44
N THR A 271 23.45 15.43 1.15
CA THR A 271 23.86 14.14 0.57
C THR A 271 22.71 13.16 0.32
N MET A 272 21.48 13.51 0.69
CA MET A 272 20.31 12.63 0.50
C MET A 272 20.18 12.24 -0.98
N PRO A 273 20.18 10.94 -1.34
CA PRO A 273 19.95 10.52 -2.70
C PRO A 273 18.51 10.75 -3.14
#